data_AF-A0A7C7V2Q9-F1
#
_entry.id   AF-A0A7C7V2Q9-F1
#
_cell.length_a   1.000
_cell.length_b   1.000
_cell.length_c   1.000
_cell.angle_alpha   90.00
_cell.angle_beta   90.00
_cell.angle_gamma   90.00
#
_symmetry.space_group_name_H-M   'P 1'
#
loop_
_entity.id
_entity.type
_entity.pdbx_description
1 polymer ?
#
loop_
_entity_poly.entity_id
_entity_poly.type
_entity_poly.pdbx_seq_one_letter_code
_entity_poly.pdbx_strand_id
1 'polypeptide(L)'
;MASETSKQDSPAISFRRSRTGRLMEVQVVGVGSAVPDRLVTNEDLASLGYDADWIVQRTGILERRHAPPETATGDLAYEAARRCVADGGVDPRDIDLLILGTYTPD
;
A
#
# COMPACT_ATOMS: atom_id res chain seq x y z
N MET A 1 13.97 45.38 16.36
CA MET A 1 13.27 44.90 15.15
C MET A 1 13.46 43.40 15.09
N ALA A 2 12.60 42.68 15.80
CA ALA A 2 12.57 41.23 15.79
C ALA A 2 11.67 40.80 14.62
N SER A 3 12.25 40.20 13.60
CA SER A 3 11.50 39.47 12.58
C SER A 3 11.41 38.02 13.02
N GLU A 4 10.39 37.71 13.82
CA GLU A 4 9.99 36.34 14.10
C GLU A 4 9.41 35.75 12.81
N THR A 5 10.20 34.89 12.16
CA THR A 5 9.75 34.03 11.07
C THR A 5 8.65 33.09 11.57
N SER A 6 7.48 33.19 10.96
CA SER A 6 6.34 32.31 11.15
C SER A 6 6.74 30.85 10.97
N LYS A 7 6.67 30.05 12.03
CA LYS A 7 6.53 28.61 11.89
C LYS A 7 5.12 28.37 11.37
N GLN A 8 5.04 27.98 10.10
CA GLN A 8 3.81 27.47 9.50
C GLN A 8 3.42 26.20 10.28
N ASP A 9 2.23 26.21 10.87
CA ASP A 9 1.63 25.04 11.48
C ASP A 9 1.47 23.94 10.42
N SER A 10 2.28 22.88 10.54
CA SER A 10 2.12 21.64 9.79
C SER A 10 0.72 21.04 10.06
N PRO A 11 0.11 20.32 9.10
CA PRO A 11 -1.23 19.78 9.30
C PRO A 11 -1.15 18.68 10.36
N ALA A 12 -1.60 18.99 11.57
CA ALA A 12 -1.76 18.00 12.62
C ALA A 12 -2.77 16.94 12.17
N ILE A 13 -2.41 15.67 12.28
CA ILE A 13 -3.29 14.52 12.01
C ILE A 13 -4.62 14.75 12.75
N SER A 14 -5.70 14.92 11.99
CA SER A 14 -7.03 15.19 12.53
C SER A 14 -7.64 13.91 13.09
N PHE A 15 -7.39 13.62 14.37
CA PHE A 15 -7.99 12.49 15.07
C PHE A 15 -9.52 12.59 15.10
N ARG A 16 -10.20 11.69 14.39
CA ARG A 16 -11.67 11.60 14.46
C ARG A 16 -12.06 11.07 15.84
N ARG A 17 -12.98 11.76 16.53
CA ARG A 17 -13.56 11.25 17.79
C ARG A 17 -14.21 9.90 17.56
N SER A 18 -13.93 8.92 18.43
CA SER A 18 -14.62 7.63 18.39
C SER A 18 -16.12 7.81 18.66
N ARG A 19 -16.94 6.88 18.15
CA ARG A 19 -18.39 6.82 18.43
C ARG A 19 -18.71 6.69 19.93
N THR A 20 -17.73 6.32 20.74
CA THR A 20 -17.80 6.13 22.19
C THR A 20 -17.18 7.28 23.01
N GLY A 21 -16.76 8.37 22.38
CA GLY A 21 -16.26 9.56 23.08
C GLY A 21 -14.86 9.42 23.68
N ARG A 22 -14.12 8.32 23.40
CA ARG A 22 -12.69 8.19 23.69
C ARG A 22 -11.85 8.66 22.51
N LEU A 23 -10.67 9.23 22.79
CA LEU A 23 -9.60 9.32 21.80
C LEU A 23 -9.21 7.88 21.43
N MET A 24 -9.17 7.56 20.13
CA MET A 24 -8.58 6.30 19.68
C MET A 24 -7.06 6.45 19.81
N GLU A 25 -6.41 5.63 20.64
CA GLU A 25 -4.95 5.69 20.84
C GLU A 25 -4.19 5.23 19.58
N VAL A 26 -4.82 4.45 18.71
CA VAL A 26 -4.25 3.95 17.44
C VAL A 26 -5.31 4.00 16.35
N GLN A 27 -4.93 4.47 15.16
CA GLN A 27 -5.80 4.54 14.00
C GLN A 27 -5.03 4.24 12.71
N VAL A 28 -5.69 3.55 11.76
CA VAL A 28 -5.23 3.49 10.36
C VAL A 28 -5.62 4.81 9.70
N VAL A 29 -4.63 5.66 9.41
CA VAL A 29 -4.86 6.99 8.84
C VAL A 29 -4.90 6.98 7.31
N GLY A 30 -4.26 6.00 6.68
CA GLY A 30 -4.28 5.81 5.23
C GLY A 30 -3.91 4.38 4.83
N VAL A 31 -4.19 4.04 3.59
CA VAL A 31 -3.83 2.75 2.97
C VAL A 31 -3.29 2.97 1.57
N GLY A 32 -2.41 2.08 1.13
CA GLY A 32 -1.87 2.13 -0.23
C GLY A 32 -1.52 0.74 -0.73
N SER A 33 -1.68 0.54 -2.02
CA SER A 33 -1.35 -0.71 -2.70
C SER A 33 -0.67 -0.43 -4.02
N ALA A 34 0.24 -1.31 -4.41
CA ALA A 34 0.86 -1.33 -5.71
C ALA A 34 0.88 -2.78 -6.18
N VAL A 35 0.62 -2.96 -7.47
CA VAL A 35 0.68 -4.26 -8.12
C VAL A 35 1.50 -4.12 -9.40
N PRO A 36 2.23 -5.16 -9.82
CA PRO A 36 2.91 -5.16 -11.10
C PRO A 36 1.95 -4.94 -12.27
N ASP A 37 2.46 -4.34 -13.34
CA ASP A 37 1.65 -4.04 -14.53
C ASP A 37 1.27 -5.29 -15.31
N ARG A 38 2.12 -6.33 -15.29
CA ARG A 38 1.87 -7.56 -16.02
C ARG A 38 0.71 -8.34 -15.40
N LEU A 39 -0.41 -8.31 -16.10
CA LEU A 39 -1.56 -9.18 -15.89
C LEU A 39 -1.28 -10.57 -16.46
N VAL A 40 -1.69 -11.61 -15.74
CA VAL A 40 -1.71 -13.00 -16.19
C VAL A 40 -3.14 -13.50 -16.01
N THR A 41 -3.81 -13.79 -17.12
CA THR A 41 -5.17 -14.33 -17.08
C THR A 41 -5.13 -15.84 -16.86
N ASN A 42 -6.29 -16.45 -16.64
CA ASN A 42 -6.35 -17.90 -16.51
C ASN A 42 -6.09 -18.62 -17.84
N GLU A 43 -6.45 -17.99 -18.95
CA GLU A 43 -6.20 -18.48 -20.30
C GLU A 43 -4.70 -18.55 -20.59
N ASP A 44 -3.90 -17.60 -20.10
CA ASP A 44 -2.45 -17.63 -20.25
C ASP A 44 -1.83 -18.89 -19.63
N LEU A 45 -2.47 -19.46 -18.61
CA LEU A 45 -2.00 -20.66 -17.90
C LEU A 45 -2.43 -21.95 -18.58
N ALA A 46 -3.30 -21.88 -19.59
CA ALA A 46 -3.59 -23.03 -20.45
C ALA A 46 -2.32 -23.54 -21.12
N SER A 47 -1.38 -22.63 -21.43
CA SER A 47 -0.04 -22.98 -21.94
C SER A 47 0.78 -23.83 -20.96
N LEU A 48 0.48 -23.75 -19.66
CA LEU A 48 1.10 -24.52 -18.58
C LEU A 48 0.30 -25.79 -18.22
N GLY A 49 -0.77 -26.09 -18.96
CA GLY A 49 -1.62 -27.27 -18.76
C GLY A 49 -2.74 -27.11 -17.73
N TYR A 50 -3.07 -25.87 -17.33
CA TYR A 50 -4.19 -25.62 -16.42
C TYR A 50 -5.46 -25.22 -17.18
N ASP A 51 -6.59 -25.77 -16.75
CA ASP A 51 -7.89 -25.38 -17.26
C ASP A 51 -8.42 -24.13 -16.53
N ALA A 52 -8.84 -23.13 -17.31
CA ALA A 52 -9.26 -21.83 -16.78
C ALA A 52 -10.54 -21.94 -15.93
N ASP A 53 -11.53 -22.69 -16.38
CA ASP A 53 -12.79 -22.89 -15.66
C ASP A 53 -12.55 -23.63 -14.35
N TRP A 54 -11.68 -24.66 -14.37
CA TRP A 54 -11.27 -25.38 -13.17
C TRP A 54 -10.58 -24.48 -12.15
N ILE A 55 -9.70 -23.57 -12.59
CA ILE A 55 -9.05 -22.59 -11.69
C ILE A 55 -10.10 -21.72 -11.01
N VAL A 56 -11.06 -21.18 -11.76
CA VAL A 56 -12.11 -20.32 -11.22
C VAL A 56 -12.99 -21.11 -10.25
N GLN A 57 -13.43 -22.31 -10.62
CA GLN A 57 -14.29 -23.15 -9.78
C GLN A 57 -13.63 -23.54 -8.45
N ARG A 58 -12.32 -23.74 -8.44
CA ARG A 58 -11.58 -24.21 -7.25
C ARG A 58 -11.03 -23.09 -6.38
N THR A 59 -10.66 -21.96 -6.97
CA THR A 59 -9.94 -20.87 -6.28
C THR A 59 -10.67 -19.53 -6.28
N GLY A 60 -11.59 -19.32 -7.22
CA GLY A 60 -12.23 -18.03 -7.46
C GLY A 60 -11.31 -16.98 -8.10
N ILE A 61 -10.08 -17.33 -8.47
CA ILE A 61 -9.11 -16.41 -9.07
C ILE A 61 -9.43 -16.29 -10.56
N LEU A 62 -9.71 -15.07 -11.02
CA LEU A 62 -9.94 -14.75 -12.44
C LEU A 62 -8.63 -14.34 -13.14
N GLU A 63 -7.82 -13.56 -12.45
CA GLU A 63 -6.57 -12.99 -12.94
C GLU A 63 -5.59 -12.79 -11.80
N ARG A 64 -4.31 -12.65 -12.15
CA ARG A 64 -3.24 -12.34 -11.19
C ARG A 64 -2.21 -11.41 -11.79
N ARG A 65 -1.38 -10.82 -10.94
CA ARG A 65 -0.27 -9.95 -11.35
C ARG A 65 1.05 -10.68 -11.15
N HIS A 66 1.96 -10.55 -12.11
CA HIS A 66 3.28 -11.19 -12.05
C HIS A 66 4.37 -10.12 -12.18
N ALA A 67 5.20 -9.99 -11.16
CA ALA A 67 6.34 -9.07 -11.22
C ALA A 67 7.33 -9.52 -12.31
N PRO A 68 7.77 -8.63 -13.21
CA PRO A 68 8.86 -8.99 -14.11
C PRO A 68 10.19 -9.02 -13.34
N PRO A 69 11.24 -9.66 -13.88
CA PRO A 69 12.51 -9.88 -13.16
C PRO A 69 13.19 -8.61 -12.63
N GLU A 70 12.93 -7.47 -13.25
CA GLU A 70 13.44 -6.15 -12.88
C GLU A 70 12.68 -5.48 -11.73
N THR A 71 11.51 -5.99 -11.35
CA THR A 71 10.69 -5.42 -10.26
C THR A 71 10.86 -6.25 -9.00
N ALA A 72 11.47 -5.64 -7.99
CA ALA A 72 11.70 -6.26 -6.69
C ALA A 72 10.56 -5.97 -5.71
N THR A 73 10.59 -6.57 -4.53
CA THR A 73 9.55 -6.33 -3.52
C THR A 73 9.63 -4.90 -2.98
N GLY A 74 10.84 -4.37 -2.85
CA GLY A 74 11.09 -2.98 -2.45
C GLY A 74 10.41 -1.97 -3.37
N ASP A 75 10.42 -2.19 -4.68
CA ASP A 75 9.81 -1.27 -5.67
C ASP A 75 8.28 -1.17 -5.47
N LEU A 76 7.62 -2.32 -5.29
CA LEU A 76 6.19 -2.37 -5.04
C LEU A 76 5.84 -1.78 -3.67
N ALA A 77 6.63 -2.09 -2.64
CA ALA A 77 6.43 -1.54 -1.31
C ALA A 77 6.60 -0.02 -1.28
N TYR A 78 7.58 0.51 -2.02
CA TYR A 78 7.80 1.94 -2.15
C TYR A 78 6.60 2.65 -2.78
N GLU A 79 6.08 2.14 -3.89
CA GLU A 79 4.93 2.74 -4.57
C GLU A 79 3.65 2.63 -3.70
N ALA A 80 3.45 1.49 -3.03
CA ALA A 80 2.34 1.33 -2.08
C ALA A 80 2.46 2.31 -0.90
N ALA A 81 3.65 2.50 -0.34
CA ALA A 81 3.91 3.44 0.75
C ALA A 81 3.66 4.89 0.33
N ARG A 82 4.09 5.29 -0.87
CA ARG A 82 3.80 6.63 -1.41
C ARG A 82 2.31 6.92 -1.50
N ARG A 83 1.52 5.94 -1.99
CA ARG A 83 0.06 6.06 -2.07
C ARG A 83 -0.59 6.12 -0.69
N CYS A 84 -0.10 5.32 0.26
CA CYS A 84 -0.56 5.30 1.65
C CYS A 84 -0.33 6.65 2.35
N VAL A 85 0.86 7.22 2.20
CA VAL A 85 1.21 8.53 2.77
C VAL A 85 0.34 9.64 2.19
N ALA A 86 0.11 9.60 0.87
CA ALA A 86 -0.76 10.56 0.19
C ALA A 86 -2.23 10.43 0.65
N ASP A 87 -2.75 9.21 0.78
CA ASP A 87 -4.10 8.92 1.28
C ASP A 87 -4.29 9.37 2.73
N GLY A 88 -3.28 9.13 3.58
CA GLY A 88 -3.31 9.51 4.99
C GLY A 88 -3.03 10.99 5.27
N GLY A 89 -2.60 11.76 4.26
CA GLY A 89 -2.21 13.16 4.43
C GLY A 89 -1.08 13.37 5.43
N VAL A 90 -0.17 12.39 5.54
CA VAL A 90 0.95 12.40 6.48
C VAL A 90 2.17 13.03 5.81
N ASP A 91 2.94 13.84 6.55
CA ASP A 91 4.26 14.26 6.08
C ASP A 91 5.23 13.07 6.21
N PRO A 92 5.91 12.63 5.15
CA PRO A 92 6.90 11.55 5.24
C PRO A 92 7.96 11.76 6.33
N ARG A 93 8.25 13.01 6.71
CA ARG A 93 9.22 13.36 7.76
C ARG A 93 8.73 13.07 9.18
N ASP A 94 7.43 12.87 9.36
CA ASP A 94 6.82 12.53 10.65
C ASP A 94 6.79 10.99 10.89
N ILE A 95 7.36 10.20 9.98
CA ILE A 95 7.41 8.73 10.09
C ILE A 95 8.67 8.31 10.86
N ASP A 96 8.49 7.89 12.12
CA ASP A 96 9.60 7.42 12.97
C ASP A 96 10.02 5.97 12.70
N LEU A 97 9.14 5.16 12.11
CA LEU A 97 9.35 3.72 11.94
C LEU A 97 8.73 3.21 10.64
N LEU A 98 9.54 2.49 9.86
CA LEU A 98 9.12 1.75 8.68
C LEU A 98 9.37 0.25 8.90
N ILE A 99 8.34 -0.57 8.76
CA ILE A 99 8.44 -2.03 8.86
C ILE A 99 8.05 -2.63 7.51
N LEU A 100 8.95 -3.43 6.91
CA LEU A 100 8.66 -4.21 5.72
C LEU A 100 8.49 -5.68 6.09
N GLY A 101 7.26 -6.17 6.06
CA GLY A 101 6.96 -7.60 6.19
C GLY A 101 7.01 -8.28 4.83
N THR A 102 8.09 -9.00 4.52
CA THR A 102 8.24 -9.74 3.27
C THR A 102 8.88 -11.11 3.49
N TYR A 103 8.56 -12.08 2.64
CA TYR A 103 9.29 -13.36 2.52
C TYR A 103 10.24 -13.38 1.30
N THR A 104 10.19 -12.34 0.47
CA THR A 104 11.01 -12.13 -0.73
C THR A 104 11.85 -10.87 -0.55
N PRO A 105 12.92 -10.89 0.26
CA PRO A 105 13.85 -9.77 0.35
C PRO A 105 14.57 -9.59 -0.99
N ASP A 106 14.92 -8.35 -1.30
CA ASP A 106 15.66 -7.99 -2.52
C ASP A 106 17.13 -8.45 -2.46
#